data_AF-A0A1G0P3Y7-F1
#
_entry.id   AF-A0A1G0P3Y7-F1
#
_cell.length_a   1.000
_cell.length_b   1.000
_cell.length_c   1.000
_cell.angle_alpha   90.00
_cell.angle_beta   90.00
_cell.angle_gamma   90.00
#
_symmetry.space_group_name_H-M   'P 1'
#
loop_
_entity.id
_entity.type
_entity.pdbx_description
1 polymer ?
#
loop_
_entity_poly.entity_id
_entity_poly.type
_entity_poly.pdbx_seq_one_letter_code
_entity_poly.pdbx_strand_id
1 'polypeptide(L)' 'MRPSEYINEEELFNRAIRLLTEKLGPLETSRFLTIASQKRTESVKRHRQWQSKLNKEKLFKEIFG' A
#
# COMPACT_ATOMS: atom_id res chain seq x y z
N MET A 1 -19.51 -2.29 23.37
CA MET A 1 -18.48 -2.70 22.39
C MET A 1 -17.86 -3.98 22.93
N ARG A 2 -17.88 -5.10 22.17
CA ARG A 2 -17.28 -6.35 22.66
C ARG A 2 -15.80 -6.09 22.97
N PRO A 3 -15.26 -6.52 24.12
CA PRO A 3 -13.85 -6.30 24.42
C PRO A 3 -13.07 -7.01 23.31
N SER A 4 -12.40 -6.22 22.46
CA SER A 4 -11.50 -6.79 21.47
C SER A 4 -10.38 -7.43 22.26
N GLU A 5 -10.35 -8.76 22.32
CA GLU A 5 -9.19 -9.50 22.77
C GLU A 5 -8.00 -8.98 21.95
N TYR A 6 -7.11 -8.26 22.63
CA TYR A 6 -5.92 -7.74 22.01
C TYR A 6 -4.98 -8.92 21.79
N ILE A 7 -4.98 -9.45 20.57
CA ILE A 7 -4.06 -10.50 20.14
C ILE A 7 -2.72 -9.82 19.85
N ASN A 8 -1.63 -10.39 20.36
CA ASN A 8 -0.29 -9.88 20.08
C ASN A 8 0.03 -10.00 18.58
N GLU A 9 1.00 -9.21 18.11
CA GLU A 9 1.30 -9.09 16.68
C GLU A 9 1.72 -10.43 16.05
N GLU A 10 2.52 -11.21 16.75
CA GLU A 10 3.02 -12.50 16.27
C GLU A 10 1.88 -13.50 16.07
N GLU A 11 0.98 -13.61 17.06
CA GLU A 11 -0.17 -14.49 17.00
C GLU A 11 -1.16 -14.05 15.92
N LEU A 12 -1.40 -12.74 15.80
CA LEU A 12 -2.24 -12.19 14.74
C LEU A 12 -1.67 -12.51 13.35
N PHE A 13 -0.35 -12.35 13.17
CA PHE A 13 0.33 -12.64 11.92
C PHE A 13 0.22 -14.12 11.55
N ASN A 14 0.57 -15.01 12.48
CA ASN A 14 0.50 -16.46 12.26
C ASN A 14 -0.94 -16.91 11.93
N ARG A 15 -1.94 -16.38 12.64
CA ARG A 15 -3.34 -16.68 12.38
C ARG A 15 -3.78 -16.19 11.00
N ALA A 16 -3.36 -14.99 10.59
CA ALA A 16 -3.69 -14.44 9.27
C ALA A 16 -3.06 -15.27 8.15
N ILE A 17 -1.78 -15.62 8.24
CA ILE A 17 -1.09 -16.45 7.24
C ILE A 17 -1.76 -17.81 7.10
N ARG A 18 -2.13 -18.44 8.20
CA ARG A 18 -2.85 -19.73 8.18
C ARG A 18 -4.18 -19.61 7.44
N LEU A 19 -5.01 -18.63 7.81
CA LEU A 19 -6.31 -18.41 7.17
C LEU A 19 -6.19 -18.10 5.68
N LEU A 20 -5.22 -17.27 5.29
CA LEU A 20 -4.96 -16.96 3.89
C LEU A 20 -4.54 -18.21 3.12
N THR A 21 -3.61 -18.99 3.67
CA THR A 21 -3.12 -20.22 3.04
C THR A 21 -4.23 -21.26 2.89
N GLU A 22 -5.09 -21.42 3.90
CA GLU A 22 -6.24 -22.32 3.85
C GLU A 22 -7.29 -21.92 2.79
N LYS A 23 -7.50 -20.62 2.57
CA LYS A 23 -8.56 -20.12 1.68
C LYS A 23 -8.11 -19.86 0.25
N LEU A 24 -6.88 -19.40 0.08
CA LEU A 24 -6.33 -19.00 -1.22
C LEU A 24 -5.34 -20.03 -1.77
N GLY A 25 -4.82 -20.90 -0.91
CA GLY A 25 -3.67 -21.75 -1.23
C GLY A 25 -2.34 -20.98 -1.09
N PRO A 26 -1.21 -21.70 -1.02
CA PRO A 26 0.10 -21.10 -0.78
C PRO A 26 0.52 -20.08 -1.87
N LEU A 27 0.27 -20.39 -3.14
CA LEU A 27 0.67 -19.55 -4.27
C LEU A 27 -0.05 -18.19 -4.25
N GLU A 28 -1.38 -18.20 -4.15
CA GLU A 28 -2.17 -16.97 -4.14
C GLU A 28 -2.01 -16.19 -2.83
N THR A 29 -1.73 -16.87 -1.71
CA THR A 29 -1.34 -16.21 -0.45
C THR A 29 -0.05 -15.43 -0.60
N SER A 30 0.98 -16.04 -1.21
CA SER A 30 2.23 -15.34 -1.50
C SER A 30 2.00 -14.14 -2.40
N ARG A 31 1.20 -14.28 -3.47
CA ARG A 31 0.82 -13.16 -4.35
C ARG A 31 0.12 -12.05 -3.56
N PHE A 32 -0.88 -12.38 -2.75
CA PHE A 32 -1.62 -11.42 -1.92
C PHE A 32 -0.73 -10.60 -1.00
N LEU A 33 0.18 -11.26 -0.26
CA LEU A 33 1.14 -10.58 0.61
C LEU A 33 2.07 -9.66 -0.18
N THR A 34 2.46 -10.07 -1.38
CA THR A 34 3.30 -9.24 -2.25
C THR A 34 2.56 -8.05 -2.85
N ILE A 35 1.24 -8.10 -3.06
CA ILE A 35 0.45 -6.97 -3.58
C ILE A 35 0.51 -5.77 -2.61
N ALA A 36 0.36 -6.02 -1.30
CA ALA A 36 0.52 -4.97 -0.30
C ALA A 36 1.97 -4.42 -0.26
N SER A 37 2.95 -5.29 -0.53
CA SER A 37 4.36 -4.92 -0.63
C SER A 37 4.74 -4.21 -1.94
N GLN A 38 3.88 -4.26 -2.97
CA GLN A 38 4.03 -3.55 -4.25
C GLN A 38 3.71 -2.04 -4.09
N LYS A 39 4.46 -1.45 -3.16
CA LYS A 39 5.09 -0.13 -3.19
C LYS A 39 4.15 1.07 -3.33
N ARG A 40 3.92 1.71 -2.18
CA ARG A 40 3.89 3.17 -2.12
C ARG A 40 5.15 3.68 -2.82
N THR A 41 5.00 4.32 -3.99
CA THR A 41 6.08 5.12 -4.56
C THR A 41 6.48 6.14 -3.50
N GLU A 42 7.78 6.16 -3.14
CA GLU A 42 8.30 7.13 -2.18
C GLU A 42 7.81 8.54 -2.58
N SER A 43 7.41 9.33 -1.60
CA SER A 43 6.63 10.55 -1.83
C SER A 43 7.36 11.55 -2.71
N VAL A 44 8.70 11.66 -2.59
CA VAL A 44 9.53 12.51 -3.47
C VAL A 44 9.59 11.93 -4.88
N LYS A 45 9.79 10.61 -5.04
CA LYS A 45 9.75 9.97 -6.37
C LYS A 45 8.40 10.18 -7.06
N ARG A 46 7.30 10.04 -6.32
CA ARG A 46 5.94 10.28 -6.83
C ARG A 46 5.75 11.74 -7.23
N HIS A 47 6.22 12.68 -6.40
CA HIS A 47 6.11 14.10 -6.70
C HIS A 47 6.91 14.49 -7.95
N ARG A 48 8.13 13.96 -8.11
CA ARG A 48 8.95 14.18 -9.31
C ARG A 48 8.29 13.66 -10.58
N GLN A 49 7.69 12.47 -10.52
CA GLN A 49 6.92 11.90 -11.64
C GLN A 49 5.68 12.73 -11.99
N TRP A 50 5.06 13.37 -11.00
CA TRP A 50 3.97 14.31 -11.25
C TRP A 50 4.49 15.61 -11.88
N GLN A 51 5.55 16.20 -11.34
CA GLN A 51 6.17 17.42 -11.88
C GLN A 51 6.65 17.25 -13.33
N SER A 52 7.22 16.10 -13.68
CA SER A 52 7.71 15.84 -15.05
C SER A 52 6.59 15.79 -16.10
N LYS A 53 5.32 15.69 -15.68
CA LYS A 53 4.15 15.66 -16.58
C LYS A 53 3.53 17.06 -16.77
N LEU A 54 4.02 18.08 -16.09
CA LEU A 54 3.43 19.42 -16.13
C LEU A 54 4.08 20.28 -17.19
N ASN A 55 3.27 21.09 -17.86
CA ASN A 55 3.75 22.25 -18.61
C ASN A 55 3.96 23.40 -17.62
N LYS A 56 5.23 23.80 -17.46
CA LYS A 56 5.63 24.83 -16.50
C LYS A 56 4.91 26.16 -16.77
N GLU A 57 4.95 26.66 -18.00
CA GLU A 57 4.39 27.96 -18.36
C GLU A 57 2.88 28.03 -18.09
N LYS A 58 2.15 26.98 -18.47
CA LYS A 58 0.71 26.87 -18.20
C LYS A 58 0.43 26.89 -16.70
N LEU A 59 1.14 26.07 -15.92
CA LEU A 59 0.94 25.96 -14.48
C LEU A 59 1.21 27.29 -13.77
N PHE A 60 2.32 27.96 -14.11
CA PHE A 60 2.68 29.23 -13.47
C PHE A 60 1.66 30.33 -13.80
N LYS A 61 1.11 30.34 -15.02
CA LYS A 61 0.02 31.26 -15.37
C LYS A 61 -1.27 30.96 -14.60
N GLU A 62 -1.62 29.70 -14.36
CA GLU A 62 -2.82 29.34 -13.58
C GLU A 62 -2.70 29.64 -12.08
N ILE A 63 -1.48 29.57 -11.52
CA ILE A 63 -1.25 29.78 -10.07
C ILE A 63 -0.98 31.25 -9.74
N PHE A 64 -0.22 31.94 -10.58
CA PHE A 64 0.31 33.29 -10.28
C PHE A 64 -0.17 34.38 -11.24
N GLY A 65 -0.83 34.02 -12.34
CA GLY A 65 -1.46 34.97 -13.27
C GLY A 65 -2.89 35.26 -12.89
#